data_AF-A0A7Z0HVD2-F1
#
_entry.id   AF-A0A7Z0HVD2-F1
#
_cell.length_a   1.000
_cell.length_b   1.000
_cell.length_c   1.000
_cell.angle_alpha   90.00
_cell.angle_beta   90.00
_cell.angle_gamma   90.00
#
_symmetry.space_group_name_H-M   'P 1'
#
loop_
_entity.id
_entity.type
_entity.pdbx_description
1 polymer ?
#
loop_
_entity_poly.entity_id
_entity_poly.type
_entity_poly.pdbx_seq_one_letter_code
_entity_poly.pdbx_strand_id
1 'polypeptide(L)'
;MDLIIPAIFGQNQDISLNQKMIESMFQQGGIVALLFKLNTIIIAPIIEEISFRGIIFEEAKPLGKVVQFIWPTFVFAAVHGPSTPEQWTVYLTAGVLLMIVRLVTKKLQYSVMFHMAHNLMATVGL
;
A
#
# COMPACT_ATOMS: atom_id res chain seq x y z
N MET A 1 27.43 19.93 -23.50
CA MET A 1 26.69 21.12 -23.00
C MET A 1 26.17 20.83 -21.59
N ASP A 2 26.99 20.13 -20.79
CA ASP A 2 26.53 19.33 -19.64
C ASP A 2 27.12 19.83 -18.31
N LEU A 3 27.88 20.93 -18.35
CA LEU A 3 28.58 21.51 -17.21
C LEU A 3 27.97 22.82 -16.72
N ILE A 4 26.99 23.38 -17.42
CA ILE A 4 26.46 24.73 -17.13
C ILE A 4 25.26 24.67 -16.16
N ILE A 5 24.39 23.67 -16.29
CA ILE A 5 23.21 23.52 -15.42
C ILE A 5 23.57 23.26 -13.94
N PRO A 6 24.57 22.42 -13.59
CA PRO A 6 24.90 22.14 -12.19
C PRO A 6 25.50 23.35 -11.44
N ALA A 7 26.19 24.23 -12.16
CA ALA A 7 26.87 25.40 -11.58
C ALA A 7 25.89 26.54 -11.23
N ILE A 8 24.74 26.60 -11.89
CA ILE A 8 23.73 27.67 -11.69
C ILE A 8 22.76 27.33 -10.56
N PHE A 9 22.41 26.04 -10.40
CA PHE A 9 21.34 25.63 -9.48
C PHE A 9 21.82 25.07 -8.14
N GLY A 10 23.11 24.79 -7.98
CA GLY A 10 23.63 24.12 -6.79
C GLY A 10 23.12 22.68 -6.72
N GLN A 11 24.04 21.72 -6.55
CA GLN A 11 23.60 20.39 -6.11
C GLN A 11 23.14 20.52 -4.66
N ASN A 12 21.85 20.80 -4.45
CA ASN A 12 21.18 20.43 -3.21
C ASN A 12 21.01 18.91 -3.22
N GLN A 13 22.12 18.18 -3.09
CA GLN A 13 22.14 16.77 -2.76
C GLN A 13 22.28 16.61 -1.24
N ASP A 14 21.47 17.35 -0.47
CA ASP A 14 21.18 16.96 0.91
C ASP A 14 20.15 15.83 0.88
N ILE A 15 20.58 14.67 0.37
CA ILE A 15 19.92 13.41 0.70
C ILE A 15 20.14 13.27 2.20
N SER A 16 19.09 13.53 2.96
CA SER A 16 19.16 13.63 4.41
C SER A 16 19.78 12.36 5.00
N LEU A 17 20.59 12.51 6.06
CA LEU A 17 21.36 11.42 6.68
C LEU A 17 20.48 10.20 7.02
N ASN A 18 19.21 10.43 7.37
CA ASN A 18 18.20 9.40 7.58
C ASN A 18 17.87 8.61 6.30
N GLN A 19 17.81 9.25 5.13
CA GLN A 19 17.50 8.61 3.86
C GLN A 19 18.63 7.65 3.44
N LYS A 20 19.89 8.09 3.56
CA LYS A 20 21.07 7.22 3.31
C LYS A 20 21.17 6.08 4.33
N MET A 21 20.79 6.32 5.59
CA MET A 21 20.79 5.29 6.64
C MET A 21 19.67 4.26 6.43
N ILE A 22 18.48 4.69 5.99
CA ILE A 22 17.39 3.78 5.62
C ILE A 22 17.84 2.90 4.44
N GLU A 23 18.40 3.49 3.38
CA GLU A 23 18.89 2.75 2.22
C GLU A 23 19.99 1.74 2.57
N SER A 24 20.92 2.08 3.47
CA SER A 24 21.96 1.14 3.92
C SER A 24 21.42 0.03 4.82
N MET A 25 20.41 0.30 5.65
CA MET A 25 19.71 -0.72 6.45
C MET A 25 18.94 -1.72 5.58
N PHE A 26 18.38 -1.27 4.45
CA PHE A 26 17.74 -2.14 3.47
C PHE A 26 18.73 -3.05 2.72
N GLN A 27 19.93 -2.52 2.42
CA GLN A 27 20.97 -3.25 1.69
C GLN A 27 21.69 -4.31 2.53
N GLN A 28 21.68 -4.21 3.87
CA GLN A 28 22.54 -5.03 4.73
C GLN A 28 21.92 -6.31 5.31
N GLY A 29 20.64 -6.61 5.07
CA GLY A 29 20.02 -7.87 5.53
C GLY A 29 20.13 -8.06 7.05
N GLY A 30 19.15 -7.55 7.80
CA GLY A 30 19.17 -7.62 9.27
C GLY A 30 17.81 -7.30 9.90
N ILE A 31 17.81 -6.90 11.18
CA ILE A 31 16.59 -6.62 11.97
C ILE A 31 15.66 -5.60 11.28
N VAL A 32 16.19 -4.61 10.56
CA VAL A 32 15.39 -3.59 9.87
C VAL A 32 14.63 -4.18 8.68
N ALA A 33 15.30 -5.00 7.86
CA ALA A 33 14.64 -5.72 6.77
C ALA A 33 13.56 -6.68 7.30
N LEU A 34 13.80 -7.31 8.46
CA LEU A 34 12.80 -8.12 9.14
C LEU A 34 11.60 -7.28 9.60
N LEU A 35 11.83 -6.13 10.25
CA LEU A 35 10.77 -5.21 10.69
C LEU A 35 9.96 -4.67 9.51
N PHE A 36 10.61 -4.35 8.39
CA PHE A 36 9.91 -3.91 7.19
C PHE A 36 9.02 -5.02 6.62
N LYS A 37 9.52 -6.26 6.52
CA LYS A 37 8.70 -7.42 6.11
C LYS A 37 7.52 -7.65 7.04
N LEU A 38 7.73 -7.58 8.36
CA LEU A 38 6.64 -7.69 9.34
C LEU A 38 5.60 -6.58 9.17
N ASN A 39 6.04 -5.35 8.90
CA ASN A 39 5.14 -4.26 8.58
C ASN A 39 4.31 -4.57 7.33
N THR A 40 4.96 -4.90 6.20
CA THR A 40 4.31 -5.16 4.91
C THR A 40 3.36 -6.36 4.94
N ILE A 41 3.70 -7.40 5.69
CA ILE A 41 2.92 -8.66 5.74
C ILE A 41 1.81 -8.59 6.77
N ILE A 42 2.00 -7.89 7.89
CA ILE A 42 1.08 -7.95 9.04
C ILE A 42 0.48 -6.58 9.34
N ILE A 43 1.31 -5.61 9.68
CA ILE A 43 0.83 -4.34 10.27
C ILE A 43 0.07 -3.50 9.25
N ALA A 44 0.66 -3.28 8.07
CA ALA A 44 0.04 -2.52 6.99
C ALA A 44 -1.31 -3.13 6.56
N PRO A 45 -1.41 -4.43 6.22
CA PRO A 45 -2.69 -5.05 5.87
C PRO A 45 -3.77 -4.89 6.94
N ILE A 46 -3.44 -5.00 8.23
CA ILE A 46 -4.42 -4.79 9.31
C ILE A 46 -4.96 -3.35 9.29
N ILE A 47 -4.08 -2.36 9.23
CA ILE A 47 -4.45 -0.94 9.23
C ILE A 47 -5.27 -0.60 7.98
N GLU A 48 -4.83 -1.07 6.83
CA GLU A 48 -5.50 -0.85 5.55
C GLU A 48 -6.92 -1.45 5.57
N GLU A 49 -7.07 -2.72 5.95
CA GLU A 49 -8.39 -3.35 5.99
C GLU A 49 -9.33 -2.67 6.99
N ILE A 50 -8.85 -2.31 8.19
CA ILE A 50 -9.66 -1.57 9.16
C ILE A 50 -10.12 -0.24 8.56
N SER A 51 -9.23 0.49 7.88
CA SER A 51 -9.54 1.80 7.30
C SER A 51 -10.54 1.68 6.15
N PHE A 52 -10.28 0.82 5.16
CA PHE A 52 -11.07 0.76 3.93
C PHE A 52 -12.29 -0.16 4.06
N ARG A 53 -12.17 -1.33 4.68
CA ARG A 53 -13.24 -2.36 4.74
C ARG A 53 -13.97 -2.39 6.08
N GLY A 54 -13.42 -1.73 7.10
CA GLY A 54 -14.07 -1.44 8.37
C GLY A 54 -14.75 -0.08 8.34
N ILE A 55 -13.97 1.00 8.35
CA ILE A 55 -14.49 2.36 8.54
C ILE A 55 -15.18 2.87 7.26
N ILE A 56 -14.43 3.06 6.16
CA ILE A 56 -14.97 3.70 4.95
C ILE A 56 -16.12 2.89 4.34
N PHE A 57 -16.04 1.56 4.40
CA PHE A 57 -17.11 0.66 3.96
C PHE A 57 -18.40 0.78 4.77
N GLU A 58 -18.32 0.89 6.10
CA GLU A 58 -19.54 1.03 6.93
C GLU A 58 -20.10 2.46 6.83
N GLU A 59 -19.25 3.49 6.74
CA GLU A 59 -19.66 4.88 6.52
C GLU A 59 -20.37 5.07 5.17
N ALA A 60 -19.98 4.34 4.13
CA ALA A 60 -20.61 4.40 2.81
C ALA A 60 -21.94 3.64 2.71
N LYS A 61 -22.35 2.90 3.75
CA LYS A 61 -23.57 2.08 3.77
C LYS A 61 -24.87 2.87 3.50
N PRO A 62 -25.08 4.08 4.06
CA PRO A 62 -26.28 4.88 3.79
C PRO A 62 -26.37 5.39 2.35
N LEU A 63 -25.23 5.41 1.62
CA LEU A 63 -25.13 5.90 0.25
C LEU A 63 -25.49 4.82 -0.80
N GLY A 64 -25.84 3.60 -0.35
CA GLY A 64 -26.24 2.49 -1.19
C GLY A 64 -25.10 1.55 -1.57
N LYS A 65 -25.46 0.33 -1.95
CA LYS A 65 -24.51 -0.80 -2.14
C LYS A 65 -23.42 -0.52 -3.18
N VAL A 66 -23.75 0.23 -4.23
CA VAL A 66 -22.80 0.58 -5.29
C VAL A 66 -21.71 1.49 -4.74
N VAL A 67 -22.08 2.56 -4.04
CA VAL A 67 -21.12 3.48 -3.41
C VAL A 67 -20.34 2.76 -2.31
N GLN A 68 -21.03 1.94 -1.51
CA GLN A 68 -20.40 1.12 -0.47
C GLN A 68 -19.29 0.21 -0.99
N PHE A 69 -19.40 -0.27 -2.23
CA PHE A 69 -18.39 -1.09 -2.89
C PHE A 69 -17.29 -0.23 -3.56
N ILE A 70 -17.70 0.74 -4.38
CA ILE A 70 -16.79 1.50 -5.23
C ILE A 70 -15.93 2.45 -4.41
N TRP A 71 -16.52 3.17 -3.46
CA TRP A 71 -15.83 4.24 -2.74
C TRP A 71 -14.61 3.76 -1.96
N PRO A 72 -14.69 2.74 -1.08
CA PRO A 72 -13.51 2.29 -0.35
C PRO A 72 -12.46 1.63 -1.27
N THR A 73 -12.90 0.97 -2.34
CA THR A 73 -12.02 0.36 -3.35
C THR A 73 -11.21 1.42 -4.11
N PHE A 74 -11.88 2.49 -4.53
CA PHE A 74 -11.24 3.59 -5.24
C PHE A 74 -10.27 4.36 -4.33
N VAL A 75 -10.69 4.68 -3.10
CA VAL A 75 -9.81 5.38 -2.14
C VAL A 75 -8.60 4.52 -1.81
N PHE A 76 -8.76 3.21 -1.61
CA PHE A 76 -7.65 2.27 -1.45
C PHE A 76 -6.66 2.39 -2.61
N ALA A 77 -7.13 2.31 -3.86
CA ALA A 77 -6.25 2.42 -5.02
C ALA A 77 -5.57 3.80 -5.12
N ALA A 78 -6.30 4.89 -4.84
CA ALA A 78 -5.78 6.25 -4.95
C ALA A 78 -4.67 6.55 -3.93
N VAL A 79 -4.79 6.09 -2.68
CA VAL A 79 -3.77 6.36 -1.65
C VAL A 79 -2.44 5.65 -1.92
N HIS A 80 -2.43 4.61 -2.77
CA HIS A 80 -1.21 3.96 -3.22
C HIS A 80 -0.42 4.79 -4.24
N GLY A 81 -0.93 5.96 -4.63
CA GLY A 81 -0.25 6.92 -5.51
C GLY A 81 0.08 6.41 -6.92
N PRO A 82 -0.84 5.70 -7.62
CA PRO A 82 -0.57 5.23 -8.98
C PRO A 82 -0.35 6.41 -9.95
N SER A 83 0.71 6.28 -10.73
CA SER A 83 1.14 7.25 -11.74
C SER A 83 0.85 6.80 -13.19
N THR A 84 0.55 5.51 -13.39
CA THR A 84 0.25 4.93 -14.71
C THR A 84 -1.04 4.12 -14.70
N PRO A 85 -1.70 3.92 -15.86
CA PRO A 85 -2.90 3.09 -15.97
C PRO A 85 -2.68 1.64 -15.49
N GLU A 86 -1.49 1.08 -15.69
CA GLU A 86 -1.12 -0.26 -15.22
C GLU A 86 -1.08 -0.30 -13.69
N GLN A 87 -0.48 0.71 -13.04
CA GLN A 87 -0.46 0.81 -11.57
C GLN A 87 -1.88 0.96 -11.02
N TRP A 88 -2.71 1.81 -11.64
CA TRP A 88 -4.13 1.92 -11.29
C TRP A 88 -4.84 0.57 -11.38
N THR A 89 -4.60 -0.18 -12.45
CA THR A 89 -5.21 -1.49 -12.67
C THR A 89 -4.82 -2.46 -11.55
N VAL A 90 -3.54 -2.52 -11.18
CA VAL A 90 -3.05 -3.38 -10.09
C VAL A 90 -3.75 -3.07 -8.77
N TYR A 91 -3.77 -1.80 -8.34
CA TYR A 91 -4.36 -1.44 -7.04
C TYR A 91 -5.89 -1.53 -7.03
N LEU A 92 -6.56 -1.22 -8.15
CA LEU A 92 -8.00 -1.41 -8.27
C LEU A 92 -8.38 -2.89 -8.22
N THR A 93 -7.64 -3.76 -8.93
CA THR A 93 -7.88 -5.21 -8.90
C THR A 93 -7.67 -5.78 -7.49
N ALA A 94 -6.56 -5.43 -6.83
CA ALA A 94 -6.34 -5.80 -5.43
C ALA A 94 -7.48 -5.29 -4.52
N GLY A 95 -7.88 -4.03 -4.73
CA GLY A 95 -8.95 -3.39 -3.98
C GLY A 95 -10.29 -4.12 -4.09
N VAL A 96 -10.65 -4.51 -5.32
CA VAL A 96 -11.85 -5.28 -5.66
C VAL A 96 -11.82 -6.66 -5.02
N LEU A 97 -10.71 -7.41 -5.14
CA LEU A 97 -10.60 -8.76 -4.60
C LEU A 97 -10.78 -8.77 -3.07
N LEU A 98 -10.14 -7.83 -2.37
CA LEU A 98 -10.29 -7.66 -0.93
C LEU A 98 -11.74 -7.29 -0.55
N MET A 99 -12.38 -6.40 -1.31
CA MET A 99 -13.79 -6.06 -1.09
C MET A 99 -14.72 -7.27 -1.31
N ILE A 100 -14.44 -8.11 -2.31
CA ILE A 100 -15.19 -9.36 -2.54
C ILE A 100 -15.06 -10.28 -1.33
N VAL A 101 -13.85 -10.48 -0.79
CA VAL A 101 -13.65 -11.29 0.43
C VAL A 101 -14.46 -10.73 1.60
N ARG A 102 -14.41 -9.41 1.82
CA ARG A 102 -15.19 -8.73 2.87
C ARG A 102 -16.70 -8.94 2.72
N LEU A 103 -17.22 -8.88 1.49
CA LEU A 103 -18.64 -9.02 1.19
C LEU A 103 -19.14 -10.46 1.28
N VAL A 104 -18.38 -11.41 0.75
CA VAL A 104 -18.74 -12.85 0.77
C VAL A 104 -18.68 -13.40 2.19
N THR A 105 -17.60 -13.12 2.91
CA THR A 105 -17.40 -13.67 4.27
C THR A 105 -18.18 -12.89 5.33
N LYS A 106 -18.58 -11.66 5.03
CA LYS A 106 -19.22 -10.71 5.95
C LYS A 106 -18.42 -10.41 7.23
N LYS A 107 -17.14 -10.80 7.31
CA LYS A 107 -16.26 -10.48 8.43
C LYS A 107 -14.99 -9.81 7.96
N LEU A 108 -14.56 -8.78 8.68
CA LEU A 108 -13.32 -8.05 8.39
C LEU A 108 -12.09 -8.95 8.52
N GLN A 109 -12.08 -9.84 9.51
CA GLN A 109 -10.96 -10.73 9.83
C GLN A 109 -10.49 -11.57 8.64
N TYR A 110 -11.42 -12.08 7.81
CA TYR A 110 -11.03 -12.88 6.64
C TYR A 110 -10.41 -12.04 5.53
N SER A 111 -10.84 -10.79 5.38
CA SER A 111 -10.21 -9.85 4.45
C SER A 111 -8.78 -9.53 4.88
N VAL A 112 -8.56 -9.30 6.19
CA VAL A 112 -7.23 -9.13 6.79
C VAL A 112 -6.36 -10.36 6.52
N MET A 113 -6.84 -11.57 6.84
CA MET A 113 -6.07 -12.79 6.63
C MET A 113 -5.72 -13.02 5.15
N PHE A 114 -6.65 -12.74 4.23
CA PHE A 114 -6.41 -12.85 2.80
C PHE A 114 -5.35 -11.84 2.34
N HIS A 115 -5.43 -10.60 2.79
CA HIS A 115 -4.47 -9.55 2.47
C HIS A 115 -3.07 -9.91 2.99
N MET A 116 -2.97 -10.34 4.26
CA MET A 116 -1.71 -10.79 4.85
C MET A 116 -1.11 -11.97 4.06
N ALA A 117 -1.94 -12.95 3.67
CA ALA A 117 -1.49 -14.10 2.88
C ALA A 117 -0.98 -13.67 1.49
N HIS A 118 -1.70 -12.77 0.81
CA HIS A 118 -1.27 -12.22 -0.47
C HIS A 118 0.08 -11.49 -0.36
N ASN A 119 0.24 -10.61 0.64
CA ASN A 119 1.49 -9.89 0.85
C ASN A 119 2.63 -10.81 1.28
N LEU A 120 2.35 -11.87 2.04
CA LEU A 120 3.34 -12.89 2.34
C LEU A 120 3.86 -13.55 1.05
N MET A 121 2.96 -14.06 0.20
CA MET A 121 3.32 -14.70 -1.07
C MET A 121 4.16 -13.77 -1.95
N ALA A 122 3.68 -12.53 -2.16
CA ALA A 122 4.41 -11.53 -2.93
C ALA A 122 5.80 -11.21 -2.35
N THR A 123 5.93 -11.15 -1.01
CA THR A 123 7.20 -10.84 -0.34
C THR A 123 8.21 -11.99 -0.40
N VAL A 124 7.74 -13.24 -0.43
CA VAL A 124 8.61 -14.43 -0.52
C VAL A 124 8.85 -14.90 -1.96
N GLY A 125 8.20 -14.27 -2.94
CA GLY A 125 8.38 -14.57 -4.36
C GLY A 125 7.62 -15.81 -4.85
N LEU A 126 6.49 -16.12 -4.22
CA LEU A 126 5.56 -17.18 -4.62
C LEU A 126 4.38 -16.64 -5.43
#